data_AF-X5QBU6-F1
#
_entry.id   AF-X5QBU6-F1
#
_cell.length_a   1.000
_cell.length_b   1.000
_cell.length_c   1.000
_cell.angle_alpha   90.00
_cell.angle_beta   90.00
_cell.angle_gamma   90.00
#
_symmetry.space_group_name_H-M   'P 1'
#
loop_
_entity.id
_entity.type
_entity.pdbx_description
1 polymer ?
#
loop_
_entity_poly.entity_id
_entity_poly.type
_entity_poly.pdbx_seq_one_letter_code
_entity_poly.pdbx_strand_id
1 'polypeptide(L)'
;MPEQQSGFGAQPNFSTLTPEPGEMRRMAYTSVARGADGVMFFRWRPAHFGAEIYWMGIIDHDDIPRRRYDEAKQFAGEVTALKDKILGTHVRMDLGIAGSDFDNQEMHRSCPIGMPSPQDDATLLHRYCYRHNIACGFIHPEDDLSKLKALYVPHWLKWTDAWTARIEAFAKAGGTVILGGRTGSRDVNNHVIRDTSRARRSRRWPGSRSRSSGC
;
A
#
# COMPACT_ATOMS: atom_id res chain seq x y z
N MET A 1 12.84 -2.11 -2.85
CA MET A 1 12.41 -3.09 -1.83
C MET A 1 13.63 -3.47 -1.01
N PRO A 2 13.77 -2.91 0.20
CA PRO A 2 15.03 -2.96 0.95
C PRO A 2 15.33 -4.33 1.60
N GLU A 3 14.31 -5.13 1.95
CA GLU A 3 14.51 -6.41 2.63
C GLU A 3 13.45 -7.45 2.24
N GLN A 4 13.87 -8.48 1.50
CA GLN A 4 13.05 -9.62 1.09
C GLN A 4 13.46 -10.88 1.83
N GLN A 5 12.46 -11.61 2.32
CA GLN A 5 12.66 -12.92 2.92
C GLN A 5 13.24 -13.90 1.89
N SER A 6 14.32 -14.58 2.28
CA SER A 6 14.94 -15.65 1.48
C SER A 6 14.76 -17.03 2.10
N GLY A 7 14.54 -17.14 3.41
CA GLY A 7 14.34 -18.43 4.09
C GLY A 7 13.62 -18.30 5.41
N PHE A 8 13.80 -19.32 6.25
CA PHE A 8 13.39 -19.27 7.64
C PHE A 8 14.02 -18.06 8.33
N GLY A 9 13.19 -17.25 8.97
CA GLY A 9 13.61 -16.13 9.80
C GLY A 9 13.03 -16.30 11.19
N ALA A 10 13.85 -16.24 12.22
CA ALA A 10 13.38 -16.25 13.60
C ALA A 10 14.05 -15.18 14.46
N GLN A 11 13.24 -14.62 15.34
CA GLN A 11 13.55 -13.75 16.46
C GLN A 11 12.88 -14.34 17.71
N PRO A 12 13.22 -13.91 18.95
CA PRO A 12 12.77 -14.59 20.17
C PRO A 12 11.27 -14.90 20.27
N ASN A 13 10.40 -14.04 19.73
CA ASN A 13 8.95 -14.18 19.84
C ASN A 13 8.25 -14.37 18.48
N PHE A 14 8.99 -14.61 17.40
CA PHE A 14 8.44 -14.64 16.05
C PHE A 14 9.29 -15.53 15.15
N SER A 15 8.64 -16.36 14.35
CA SER A 15 9.31 -17.06 13.25
C SER A 15 8.45 -17.01 12.00
N THR A 16 9.13 -17.08 10.87
CA THR A 16 8.54 -17.23 9.55
C THR A 16 8.72 -18.65 9.06
N LEU A 17 7.86 -19.09 8.14
CA LEU A 17 8.07 -20.37 7.46
C LEU A 17 9.16 -20.23 6.39
N THR A 18 9.87 -21.33 6.14
CA THR A 18 10.74 -21.41 4.96
C THR A 18 9.88 -21.29 3.71
N PRO A 19 10.19 -20.35 2.77
CA PRO A 19 9.48 -20.28 1.51
C PRO A 19 9.59 -21.61 0.75
N GLU A 20 8.48 -22.06 0.17
CA GLU A 20 8.46 -23.22 -0.72
C GLU A 20 9.30 -22.95 -1.99
N PRO A 21 9.76 -23.99 -2.71
CA PRO A 21 10.47 -23.80 -3.97
C PRO A 21 9.72 -22.86 -4.93
N GLY A 22 10.39 -21.80 -5.40
CA GLY A 22 9.81 -20.82 -6.32
C GLY A 22 9.14 -19.61 -5.65
N GLU A 23 8.90 -19.65 -4.33
CA GLU A 23 8.25 -18.55 -3.62
C GLU A 23 9.16 -17.34 -3.44
N MET A 24 10.48 -17.51 -3.29
CA MET A 24 11.40 -16.35 -3.21
C MET A 24 11.32 -15.55 -4.51
N ARG A 25 11.39 -16.25 -5.64
CA ARG A 25 11.28 -15.67 -6.98
C ARG A 25 9.90 -15.04 -7.20
N ARG A 26 8.81 -15.72 -6.83
CA ARG A 26 7.43 -15.19 -6.95
C ARG A 26 7.25 -13.90 -6.15
N MET A 27 7.72 -13.88 -4.90
CA MET A 27 7.64 -12.69 -4.05
C MET A 27 8.49 -11.53 -4.59
N ALA A 28 9.72 -11.81 -5.05
CA ALA A 28 10.59 -10.81 -5.65
C ALA A 28 9.96 -10.20 -6.92
N TYR A 29 9.40 -11.03 -7.81
CA TYR A 29 8.65 -10.54 -8.98
C TYR A 29 7.39 -9.77 -8.62
N THR A 30 6.74 -10.13 -7.52
CA THR A 30 5.57 -9.39 -7.02
C THR A 30 5.95 -7.95 -6.63
N SER A 31 7.16 -7.74 -6.08
CA SER A 31 7.71 -6.42 -5.80
C SER A 31 8.04 -5.65 -7.09
N VAL A 32 8.71 -6.30 -8.05
CA VAL A 32 9.03 -5.70 -9.36
C VAL A 32 7.75 -5.30 -10.12
N ALA A 33 6.75 -6.17 -10.16
CA ALA A 33 5.45 -5.91 -10.80
C ALA A 33 4.68 -4.75 -10.15
N ARG A 34 5.03 -4.39 -8.90
CA ARG A 34 4.51 -3.21 -8.19
C ARG A 34 5.43 -1.98 -8.28
N GLY A 35 6.40 -1.99 -9.18
CA GLY A 35 7.25 -0.85 -9.51
C GLY A 35 8.56 -0.77 -8.72
N ALA A 36 9.00 -1.85 -8.07
CA ALA A 36 10.30 -1.86 -7.42
C ALA A 36 11.45 -1.99 -8.46
N ASP A 37 12.24 -0.94 -8.61
CA ASP A 37 13.48 -0.94 -9.42
C ASP A 37 14.68 -1.61 -8.71
N GLY A 38 14.50 -2.04 -7.46
CA GLY A 38 15.51 -2.76 -6.69
C GLY A 38 14.87 -3.72 -5.70
N VAL A 39 15.43 -4.93 -5.61
CA VAL A 39 15.05 -5.96 -4.64
C VAL A 39 16.31 -6.46 -3.95
N MET A 40 16.30 -6.43 -2.63
CA MET A 40 17.42 -6.87 -1.80
C MET A 40 16.91 -7.96 -0.86
N PHE A 41 17.60 -9.10 -0.82
CA PHE A 41 17.31 -10.13 0.17
C PHE A 41 18.05 -9.80 1.47
N PHE A 42 17.32 -9.75 2.57
CA PHE A 42 17.94 -9.80 3.89
C PHE A 42 18.01 -11.26 4.31
N ARG A 43 19.18 -11.88 4.37
CA ARG A 43 20.55 -11.35 4.22
C ARG A 43 21.35 -12.21 3.24
N TRP A 44 22.60 -11.85 2.94
CA TRP A 44 23.47 -12.72 2.15
C TRP A 44 23.75 -14.03 2.90
N ARG A 45 24.30 -13.92 4.10
CA ARG A 45 24.68 -15.03 4.99
C ARG A 45 24.16 -14.78 6.40
N PRO A 46 23.60 -15.79 7.10
CA PRO A 46 23.15 -15.67 8.48
C PRO A 46 24.27 -15.19 9.41
N ALA A 47 23.90 -14.61 10.54
CA ALA A 47 24.85 -14.36 11.62
C ALA A 47 25.18 -15.67 12.36
N HIS A 48 26.39 -15.80 12.90
CA HIS A 48 26.79 -16.92 13.76
C HIS A 48 26.51 -16.67 15.25
N PHE A 49 26.06 -15.47 15.61
CA PHE A 49 25.74 -15.06 16.97
C PHE A 49 24.75 -13.88 16.94
N GLY A 50 24.13 -13.58 18.09
CA GLY A 50 23.19 -12.47 18.25
C GLY A 50 21.72 -12.85 18.05
N ALA A 51 20.84 -11.84 18.16
CA ALA A 51 19.39 -12.03 18.21
C ALA A 51 18.77 -12.64 16.94
N GLU A 52 19.49 -12.57 15.81
CA GLU A 52 19.05 -13.03 14.49
C GLU A 52 19.89 -14.20 13.97
N ILE A 53 20.49 -14.99 14.88
CA ILE A 53 21.29 -16.17 14.50
C ILE A 53 20.52 -17.15 13.61
N TYR A 54 19.20 -17.22 13.78
CA TYR A 54 18.31 -18.06 12.96
C TYR A 54 17.61 -17.30 11.83
N TRP A 55 18.00 -16.05 11.55
CA TRP A 55 17.55 -15.35 10.36
C TRP A 55 18.38 -15.75 9.15
N MET A 56 17.83 -16.68 8.38
CA MET A 56 18.56 -17.32 7.29
C MET A 56 18.81 -16.37 6.12
N GLY A 57 19.99 -16.45 5.51
CA GLY A 57 20.37 -15.68 4.32
C GLY A 57 20.19 -16.45 3.01
N ILE A 58 20.64 -15.93 1.88
CA ILE A 58 20.64 -16.64 0.59
C ILE A 58 21.44 -17.95 0.67
N ILE A 59 22.54 -17.95 1.43
CA ILE A 59 23.31 -19.14 1.81
C ILE A 59 23.08 -19.50 3.29
N ASP A 60 23.46 -20.71 3.70
CA ASP A 60 23.33 -21.19 5.08
C ASP A 60 24.57 -20.81 5.93
N HIS A 61 24.57 -21.20 7.21
CA HIS A 61 25.70 -20.98 8.14
C HIS A 61 27.01 -21.65 7.73
N ASP A 62 26.95 -22.66 6.87
CA ASP A 62 28.12 -23.42 6.39
C ASP A 62 28.74 -22.86 5.10
N ASP A 63 28.25 -21.72 4.62
CA ASP A 63 28.68 -21.08 3.36
C ASP A 63 28.45 -21.94 2.10
N ILE A 64 27.61 -23.00 2.17
CA ILE A 64 27.35 -23.87 1.02
C ILE A 64 26.14 -23.35 0.23
N PRO A 65 26.29 -23.09 -1.09
CA PRO A 65 25.16 -22.77 -1.96
C PRO A 65 24.18 -23.94 -2.06
N ARG A 66 22.88 -23.64 -1.99
CA ARG A 66 21.78 -24.61 -2.11
C ARG A 66 20.63 -24.00 -2.91
N ARG A 67 19.46 -24.64 -2.90
CA ARG A 67 18.22 -24.21 -3.57
C ARG A 67 17.97 -22.69 -3.53
N ARG A 68 18.13 -22.04 -2.38
CA ARG A 68 17.88 -20.60 -2.21
C ARG A 68 18.86 -19.72 -2.98
N TYR A 69 20.13 -20.13 -3.05
CA TYR A 69 21.14 -19.50 -3.88
C TYR A 69 20.81 -19.65 -5.36
N ASP A 70 20.44 -20.87 -5.79
CA ASP A 70 20.09 -21.14 -7.19
C ASP A 70 18.85 -20.33 -7.62
N GLU A 71 17.83 -20.23 -6.76
CA GLU A 71 16.62 -19.46 -7.03
C GLU A 71 16.90 -17.95 -7.07
N ALA A 72 17.72 -17.44 -6.15
CA ALA A 72 18.15 -16.03 -6.18
C ALA A 72 18.97 -15.71 -7.45
N LYS A 73 19.88 -16.61 -7.84
CA LYS A 73 20.68 -16.51 -9.07
C LYS A 73 19.78 -16.51 -10.32
N GLN A 74 18.78 -17.40 -10.35
CA GLN A 74 17.80 -17.44 -11.44
C GLN A 74 17.05 -16.11 -11.55
N PHE A 75 16.48 -15.61 -10.45
CA PHE A 75 15.78 -14.32 -10.44
C PHE A 75 16.69 -13.17 -10.91
N ALA A 76 17.93 -13.11 -10.43
CA ALA A 76 18.89 -12.08 -10.84
C ALA A 76 19.18 -12.12 -12.34
N GLY A 77 19.37 -13.32 -12.91
CA GLY A 77 19.59 -13.51 -14.35
C GLY A 77 18.39 -13.05 -15.18
N GLU A 78 17.18 -13.44 -14.78
CA GLU A 78 15.95 -13.10 -15.49
C GLU A 78 15.64 -11.59 -15.44
N VAL A 79 15.79 -10.95 -14.27
CA VAL A 79 15.59 -9.49 -14.15
C VAL A 79 16.66 -8.72 -14.92
N THR A 80 17.91 -9.21 -14.94
CA THR A 80 18.97 -8.60 -15.76
C THR A 80 18.62 -8.62 -17.24
N ALA A 81 18.02 -9.70 -17.74
CA ALA A 81 17.56 -9.81 -19.12
C ALA A 81 16.35 -8.90 -19.43
N LEU A 82 15.56 -8.54 -18.42
CA LEU A 82 14.39 -7.66 -18.57
C LEU A 82 14.69 -6.18 -18.29
N LYS A 83 15.85 -5.84 -17.72
CA LYS A 83 16.16 -4.52 -17.13
C LYS A 83 15.83 -3.36 -18.08
N ASP A 84 16.21 -3.46 -19.36
CA ASP A 84 16.06 -2.37 -20.33
C ASP A 84 14.59 -2.11 -20.71
N LYS A 85 13.68 -3.02 -20.33
CA LYS A 85 12.23 -2.90 -20.56
C LYS A 85 11.45 -2.40 -19.35
N ILE A 86 12.00 -2.53 -18.14
CA ILE A 86 11.25 -2.32 -16.89
C ILE A 86 11.85 -1.24 -16.00
N LEU A 87 13.16 -1.04 -16.03
CA LEU A 87 13.84 -0.09 -15.15
C LEU A 87 13.36 1.34 -15.44
N GLY A 88 12.92 2.04 -14.39
CA GLY A 88 12.41 3.42 -14.51
C GLY A 88 11.01 3.51 -15.13
N THR A 89 10.35 2.39 -15.40
CA THR A 89 8.93 2.40 -15.78
C THR A 89 8.04 2.65 -14.57
N HIS A 90 6.76 2.98 -14.80
CA HIS A 90 5.79 3.21 -13.74
C HIS A 90 4.58 2.29 -13.91
N VAL A 91 4.07 1.79 -12.79
CA VAL A 91 2.85 0.98 -12.78
C VAL A 91 1.64 1.86 -13.07
N ARG A 92 0.85 1.47 -14.07
CA ARG A 92 -0.41 2.15 -14.37
C ARG A 92 -1.38 1.98 -13.20
N MET A 93 -1.97 3.09 -12.76
CA MET A 93 -2.98 3.14 -11.71
C MET A 93 -4.14 4.03 -12.18
N ASP A 94 -5.30 3.43 -12.43
CA ASP A 94 -6.52 4.13 -12.82
C ASP A 94 -7.37 4.51 -11.59
N LEU A 95 -7.32 3.69 -10.53
CA LEU A 95 -8.01 3.94 -9.25
C LEU A 95 -6.99 4.12 -8.12
N GLY A 96 -6.93 5.32 -7.56
CA GLY A 96 -6.17 5.60 -6.35
C GLY A 96 -6.98 5.28 -5.09
N ILE A 97 -6.34 4.65 -4.11
CA ILE A 97 -6.92 4.33 -2.79
C ILE A 97 -6.12 5.07 -1.72
N ALA A 98 -6.74 6.06 -1.08
CA ALA A 98 -6.14 6.79 0.03
C ALA A 98 -6.21 5.98 1.33
N GLY A 99 -5.60 4.79 1.35
CA GLY A 99 -5.82 3.80 2.41
C GLY A 99 -4.89 3.89 3.62
N SER A 100 -3.77 4.63 3.53
CA SER A 100 -2.64 4.46 4.45
C SER A 100 -2.12 5.77 5.06
N ASP A 101 -3.00 6.74 5.31
CA ASP A 101 -2.64 7.91 6.14
C ASP A 101 -2.60 7.52 7.62
N PHE A 102 -1.42 7.63 8.24
CA PHE A 102 -1.16 7.18 9.60
C PHE A 102 -2.08 7.86 10.62
N ASP A 103 -2.22 9.19 10.55
CA ASP A 103 -3.03 9.95 11.49
C ASP A 103 -4.50 9.53 11.43
N ASN A 104 -5.04 9.30 10.23
CA ASN A 104 -6.40 8.80 10.07
C ASN A 104 -6.57 7.37 10.62
N GLN A 105 -5.55 6.51 10.56
CA GLN A 105 -5.61 5.19 11.22
C GLN A 105 -5.71 5.34 12.73
N GLU A 106 -4.84 6.16 13.33
CA GLU A 106 -4.81 6.34 14.79
C GLU A 106 -6.08 7.04 15.30
N MET A 107 -6.57 8.06 14.60
CA MET A 107 -7.83 8.72 14.95
C MET A 107 -9.04 7.80 14.84
N HIS A 108 -9.05 6.87 13.87
CA HIS A 108 -10.08 5.86 13.78
C HIS A 108 -10.07 4.93 15.01
N ARG A 109 -8.88 4.44 15.41
CA ARG A 109 -8.74 3.54 16.58
C ARG A 109 -9.26 4.16 17.87
N SER A 110 -9.23 5.48 18.00
CA SER A 110 -9.75 6.17 19.18
C SER A 110 -11.28 6.02 19.36
N CYS A 111 -12.04 5.87 18.27
CA CYS A 111 -13.50 5.71 18.31
C CYS A 111 -14.03 5.12 16.99
N PRO A 112 -13.91 3.79 16.81
CA PRO A 112 -14.23 3.12 15.56
C PRO A 112 -15.74 3.00 15.31
N ILE A 113 -16.56 3.03 16.37
CA ILE A 113 -18.03 2.86 16.35
C ILE A 113 -18.52 1.65 15.53
N GLY A 114 -17.71 0.59 15.44
CA GLY A 114 -18.01 -0.62 14.66
C GLY A 114 -17.80 -0.50 13.15
N MET A 115 -17.24 0.60 12.65
CA MET A 115 -16.83 0.73 11.25
C MET A 115 -15.46 0.06 11.03
N PRO A 116 -15.16 -0.43 9.80
CA PRO A 116 -13.81 -0.86 9.46
C PRO A 116 -12.82 0.32 9.53
N SER A 117 -11.55 0.02 9.81
CA SER A 117 -10.49 1.03 9.72
C SER A 117 -10.29 1.47 8.25
N PRO A 118 -9.72 2.67 8.02
CA PRO A 118 -9.35 3.07 6.67
C PRO A 118 -8.47 2.03 5.95
N GLN A 119 -7.56 1.35 6.66
CA GLN A 119 -6.70 0.31 6.07
C GLN A 119 -7.48 -0.96 5.72
N ASP A 120 -8.40 -1.41 6.58
CA ASP A 120 -9.19 -2.62 6.34
C ASP A 120 -10.08 -2.46 5.10
N ASP A 121 -10.77 -1.33 5.02
CA ASP A 121 -11.67 -1.03 3.92
C ASP A 121 -10.91 -0.78 2.60
N ALA A 122 -9.75 -0.10 2.68
CA ALA A 122 -8.85 0.03 1.53
C ALA A 122 -8.34 -1.34 1.03
N THR A 123 -7.98 -2.24 1.95
CA THR A 123 -7.49 -3.58 1.60
C THR A 123 -8.57 -4.42 0.96
N LEU A 124 -9.83 -4.26 1.39
CA LEU A 124 -10.99 -4.91 0.77
C LEU A 124 -11.17 -4.46 -0.69
N LEU A 125 -11.14 -3.15 -0.95
CA LEU A 125 -11.25 -2.61 -2.31
C LEU A 125 -10.06 -3.01 -3.18
N HIS A 126 -8.83 -2.93 -2.66
CA HIS A 126 -7.64 -3.36 -3.38
C HIS A 126 -7.72 -4.84 -3.78
N ARG A 127 -8.17 -5.71 -2.85
CA ARG A 127 -8.39 -7.15 -3.14
C ARG A 127 -9.45 -7.37 -4.21
N TYR A 128 -10.53 -6.58 -4.20
CA TYR A 128 -11.53 -6.62 -5.25
C TYR A 128 -10.92 -6.25 -6.61
N CYS A 129 -10.21 -5.13 -6.68
CA CYS A 129 -9.59 -4.64 -7.90
C CYS A 129 -8.57 -5.65 -8.46
N TYR A 130 -7.72 -6.21 -7.60
CA TYR A 130 -6.76 -7.24 -7.97
C TYR A 130 -7.43 -8.47 -8.62
N ARG A 131 -8.57 -8.94 -8.07
CA ARG A 131 -9.31 -10.09 -8.62
C ARG A 131 -10.04 -9.81 -9.93
N HIS A 132 -10.25 -8.53 -10.27
CA HIS A 132 -11.01 -8.10 -11.45
C HIS A 132 -10.14 -7.35 -12.47
N ASN A 133 -8.80 -7.44 -12.36
CA ASN A 133 -7.86 -6.76 -13.24
C ASN A 133 -8.08 -5.24 -13.35
N ILE A 134 -8.53 -4.62 -12.26
CA ILE A 134 -8.67 -3.17 -12.17
C ILE A 134 -7.32 -2.61 -11.71
N ALA A 135 -6.73 -1.74 -12.51
CA ALA A 135 -5.47 -1.07 -12.19
C ALA A 135 -5.66 -0.11 -11.00
N CYS A 136 -5.37 -0.57 -9.79
CA CYS A 136 -5.47 0.21 -8.56
C CYS A 136 -4.17 0.22 -7.77
N GLY A 137 -4.01 1.22 -6.91
CA GLY A 137 -2.90 1.30 -5.97
C GLY A 137 -3.18 2.27 -4.83
N PHE A 138 -2.30 2.28 -3.84
CA PHE A 138 -2.38 3.21 -2.73
C PHE A 138 -1.72 4.54 -3.12
N ILE A 139 -2.35 5.65 -2.75
CA ILE A 139 -1.88 7.00 -3.07
C ILE A 139 -2.30 7.98 -1.96
N HIS A 140 -1.51 9.01 -1.71
CA HIS A 140 -1.88 10.10 -0.82
C HIS A 140 -2.51 11.26 -1.62
N PRO A 141 -3.50 12.00 -1.11
CA PRO A 141 -4.08 13.16 -1.81
C PRO A 141 -3.10 14.29 -2.15
N GLU A 142 -1.89 14.27 -1.59
CA GLU A 142 -0.82 15.23 -1.89
C GLU A 142 0.06 14.81 -3.08
N ASP A 143 -0.04 13.55 -3.51
CA ASP A 143 0.64 13.04 -4.69
C ASP A 143 0.02 13.60 -6.00
N ASP A 144 0.60 13.25 -7.13
CA ASP A 144 0.05 13.56 -8.45
C ASP A 144 -1.17 12.69 -8.77
N LEU A 145 -2.35 13.31 -8.74
CA LEU A 145 -3.63 12.65 -9.04
C LEU A 145 -4.00 12.71 -10.53
N SER A 146 -3.23 13.40 -11.37
CA SER A 146 -3.61 13.73 -12.77
C SER A 146 -3.82 12.50 -13.66
N LYS A 147 -3.16 11.38 -13.32
CA LYS A 147 -3.22 10.12 -14.08
C LYS A 147 -4.39 9.21 -13.65
N LEU A 148 -5.04 9.54 -12.54
CA LEU A 148 -6.15 8.74 -12.02
C LEU A 148 -7.44 9.02 -12.79
N LYS A 149 -8.31 8.02 -12.82
CA LYS A 149 -9.72 8.15 -13.22
C LYS A 149 -10.64 8.25 -12.02
N ALA A 150 -10.27 7.59 -10.93
CA ALA A 150 -11.00 7.63 -9.68
C ALA A 150 -10.08 7.68 -8.45
N LEU A 151 -10.56 8.32 -7.39
CA LEU A 151 -9.93 8.37 -6.08
C LEU A 151 -10.93 7.91 -5.02
N TYR A 152 -10.56 6.91 -4.23
CA TYR A 152 -11.31 6.47 -3.06
C TYR A 152 -10.64 6.95 -1.77
N VAL A 153 -11.40 7.61 -0.88
CA VAL A 153 -10.97 7.98 0.46
C VAL A 153 -11.77 7.20 1.52
N PRO A 154 -11.22 6.11 2.08
CA PRO A 154 -11.88 5.26 3.06
C PRO A 154 -11.94 5.92 4.44
N HIS A 155 -13.07 6.54 4.78
CA HIS A 155 -13.40 6.94 6.15
C HIS A 155 -12.40 7.87 6.87
N TRP A 156 -11.65 8.71 6.15
CA TRP A 156 -10.67 9.62 6.76
C TRP A 156 -11.33 10.66 7.67
N LEU A 157 -11.28 10.45 8.98
CA LEU A 157 -11.86 11.34 9.98
C LEU A 157 -11.20 12.73 9.95
N LYS A 158 -9.86 12.77 9.96
CA LYS A 158 -9.05 13.99 9.83
C LYS A 158 -9.12 14.47 8.39
N TRP A 159 -9.24 15.79 8.20
CA TRP A 159 -9.21 16.39 6.87
C TRP A 159 -8.58 17.77 6.90
N THR A 160 -7.81 18.10 5.86
CA THR A 160 -7.15 19.40 5.72
C THR A 160 -7.65 20.17 4.49
N ASP A 161 -7.49 21.50 4.52
CA ASP A 161 -7.87 22.36 3.39
C ASP A 161 -6.98 22.10 2.15
N ALA A 162 -5.73 21.74 2.37
CA ALA A 162 -4.79 21.39 1.30
C ALA A 162 -5.30 20.19 0.46
N TRP A 163 -5.86 19.17 1.10
CA TRP A 163 -6.44 18.01 0.39
C TRP A 163 -7.69 18.38 -0.38
N THR A 164 -8.52 19.28 0.18
CA THR A 164 -9.74 19.76 -0.48
C THR A 164 -9.41 20.37 -1.84
N ALA A 165 -8.47 21.32 -1.90
CA ALA A 165 -8.13 22.02 -3.13
C ALA A 165 -7.64 21.06 -4.24
N ARG A 166 -6.82 20.06 -3.88
CA ARG A 166 -6.29 19.07 -4.83
C ARG A 166 -7.37 18.11 -5.34
N ILE A 167 -8.19 17.59 -4.45
CA ILE A 167 -9.26 16.65 -4.80
C ILE A 167 -10.35 17.35 -5.61
N GLU A 168 -10.65 18.63 -5.31
CA GLU A 168 -11.55 19.44 -6.13
C GLU A 168 -11.00 19.70 -7.54
N ALA A 169 -9.71 20.00 -7.66
CA ALA A 169 -9.08 20.17 -8.97
C ALA A 169 -9.15 18.87 -9.79
N PHE A 170 -8.86 17.73 -9.15
CA PHE A 170 -9.01 16.40 -9.75
C PHE A 170 -10.45 16.12 -10.21
N ALA A 171 -11.45 16.41 -9.38
CA ALA A 171 -12.86 16.23 -9.73
C ALA A 171 -13.29 17.15 -10.89
N LYS A 172 -12.86 18.42 -10.88
CA LYS A 172 -13.14 19.38 -11.96
C LYS A 172 -12.48 18.98 -13.29
N ALA A 173 -11.35 18.29 -13.24
CA ALA A 173 -10.69 17.71 -14.40
C ALA A 173 -11.36 16.43 -14.93
N GLY A 174 -12.48 15.99 -14.34
CA GLY A 174 -13.25 14.82 -14.75
C GLY A 174 -13.00 13.55 -13.94
N GLY A 175 -12.16 13.62 -12.90
CA GLY A 175 -11.92 12.53 -11.97
C GLY A 175 -13.13 12.20 -11.11
N THR A 176 -13.35 10.92 -10.83
CA THR A 176 -14.41 10.48 -9.90
C THR A 176 -13.87 10.39 -8.48
N VAL A 177 -14.49 11.08 -7.52
CA VAL A 177 -14.09 11.01 -6.12
C VAL A 177 -15.16 10.27 -5.31
N ILE A 178 -14.73 9.26 -4.58
CA ILE A 178 -15.57 8.42 -3.72
C ILE A 178 -15.09 8.64 -2.28
N LEU A 179 -15.98 9.10 -1.42
CA LEU A 179 -15.68 9.34 -0.01
C LEU A 179 -16.45 8.33 0.85
N GLY A 180 -15.75 7.66 1.75
CA GLY A 180 -16.36 6.81 2.76
C GLY A 180 -17.20 7.60 3.78
N GLY A 181 -17.95 6.87 4.61
CA GLY A 181 -18.66 7.43 5.76
C GLY A 181 -17.73 8.20 6.72
N ARG A 182 -18.25 9.25 7.36
CA ARG A 182 -17.56 10.10 8.35
C ARG A 182 -16.32 10.86 7.87
N THR A 183 -15.99 10.80 6.57
CA THR A 183 -14.82 11.52 6.04
C THR A 183 -14.91 13.02 6.34
N GLY A 184 -13.83 13.57 6.90
CA GLY A 184 -13.68 14.97 7.29
C GLY A 184 -14.55 15.42 8.46
N SER A 185 -14.91 14.49 9.37
CA SER A 185 -15.68 14.81 10.57
C SER A 185 -14.84 15.36 11.73
N ARG A 186 -13.52 15.36 11.63
CA ARG A 186 -12.62 15.83 12.68
C ARG A 186 -11.53 16.77 12.15
N ASP A 187 -11.08 17.67 13.02
CA ASP A 187 -9.92 18.53 12.77
C ASP A 187 -8.59 17.80 13.11
N VAL A 188 -7.47 18.51 12.94
CA VAL A 188 -6.12 17.98 13.21
C VAL A 188 -5.87 17.67 14.69
N ASN A 189 -6.68 18.21 15.60
CA ASN A 189 -6.62 17.96 17.03
C ASN A 189 -7.63 16.88 17.48
N ASN A 190 -8.20 16.13 16.52
CA ASN A 190 -9.19 15.08 16.76
C ASN A 190 -10.51 15.59 17.37
N HIS A 191 -10.81 16.88 17.27
CA HIS A 191 -12.11 17.41 17.67
C HIS A 191 -13.13 17.20 16.56
N VAL A 192 -14.35 16.79 16.93
CA VAL A 192 -15.47 16.81 15.99
C VAL A 192 -15.75 18.25 15.59
N ILE A 193 -15.72 18.51 14.29
CA ILE A 193 -15.99 19.85 13.76
C ILE A 193 -17.46 20.23 14.01
N ARG A 194 -17.71 21.51 14.27
CA ARG A 194 -19.07 22.04 14.53
C ARG A 194 -19.83 22.43 13.26
N ASP A 195 -19.20 22.20 12.13
CA ASP A 195 -19.59 22.67 10.81
C ASP A 195 -19.83 21.47 9.87
N THR A 196 -20.54 21.69 8.76
CA THR A 196 -20.57 20.67 7.69
C THR A 196 -19.15 20.36 7.23
N SER A 197 -18.76 19.08 7.28
CA SER A 197 -17.43 18.62 6.86
C SER A 197 -17.04 19.16 5.50
N ARG A 198 -15.84 19.69 5.41
CA ARG A 198 -15.32 20.29 4.16
C ARG A 198 -15.25 19.27 3.04
N ALA A 199 -14.89 18.02 3.37
CA ALA A 199 -15.00 16.87 2.49
C ALA A 199 -16.41 16.65 1.90
N ARG A 200 -17.49 17.10 2.56
CA ARG A 200 -18.90 17.05 2.10
C ARG A 200 -19.46 18.38 1.60
N ARG A 201 -18.84 19.53 1.90
CA ARG A 201 -19.23 20.84 1.33
C ARG A 201 -19.03 20.88 -0.20
N SER A 202 -18.21 19.97 -0.70
CA SER A 202 -18.09 19.49 -2.08
C SER A 202 -19.39 19.06 -2.78
N ARG A 203 -20.58 19.08 -2.16
CA ARG A 203 -21.88 18.84 -2.84
C ARG A 203 -22.18 19.77 -4.03
N ARG A 204 -21.30 20.72 -4.34
CA ARG A 204 -21.24 21.48 -5.60
C ARG A 204 -20.26 20.88 -6.62
N TRP A 205 -19.97 19.58 -6.57
CA TRP A 205 -19.19 18.88 -7.60
C TRP A 205 -20.12 18.47 -8.74
N PRO A 206 -19.79 18.78 -10.01
CA PRO A 206 -20.57 18.34 -11.15
C PRO A 206 -20.75 16.81 -11.10
N GLY A 207 -21.98 16.33 -10.96
CA GLY A 207 -22.29 14.89 -10.94
C GLY A 207 -22.37 14.19 -9.57
N SER A 208 -22.18 14.89 -8.44
CA SER A 208 -22.28 14.24 -7.12
C SER A 208 -23.72 13.80 -6.79
N ARG A 209 -24.00 12.50 -6.81
CA ARG A 209 -25.23 11.91 -6.24
C ARG A 209 -24.96 11.48 -4.80
N SER A 210 -25.15 12.37 -3.83
CA SER A 210 -25.18 11.96 -2.43
C SER A 210 -26.56 11.39 -2.09
N ARG A 211 -26.67 10.06 -1.90
CA ARG A 211 -27.80 9.50 -1.15
C ARG A 211 -27.47 9.65 0.33
N SER A 212 -27.99 10.70 0.96
CA SER A 212 -27.94 10.84 2.41
C SER A 212 -28.96 9.90 3.04
N SER A 213 -28.51 8.77 3.59
CA SER A 213 -29.18 8.20 4.76
C SER A 213 -28.66 8.97 5.96
N GLY A 214 -29.43 9.94 6.42
CA GLY A 214 -29.13 10.66 7.65
C GLY A 214 -29.23 9.71 8.84
N CYS A 215 -28.17 9.69 9.65
CA CYS A 215 -28.15 9.68 11.11
C CYS A 215 -26.69 9.89 11.55
#